data_AF-W9UYH3-F1
#
_entry.id   AF-W9UYH3-F1
#
_cell.length_a   1.000
_cell.length_b   1.000
_cell.length_c   1.000
_cell.angle_alpha   90.00
_cell.angle_beta   90.00
_cell.angle_gamma   90.00
#
_symmetry.space_group_name_H-M   'P 1'
#
loop_
_entity.id
_entity.type
_entity.pdbx_description
1 polymer ?
#
loop_
_entity_poly.entity_id
_entity_poly.type
_entity_poly.pdbx_seq_one_letter_code
_entity_poly.pdbx_strand_id
1 'polypeptide(L)'
;MSKTRLDTPLEPLSAIHEPSLPTDSMNGPLFPLGRLMATPSALATLESHGVDSLSLLQRHVRGDWGDLTTEDIEANRLALREGFRLLSSYRITDGVKVWIITEADRSVTTVLLPEDY
;
A
#
# COMPACT_ATOMS: atom_id res chain seq x y z
N MET A 1 -14.51 -56.52 -42.91
CA MET A 1 -15.65 -55.58 -42.96
C MET A 1 -15.56 -54.76 -41.68
N SER A 2 -14.83 -53.65 -41.66
CA SER A 2 -15.33 -52.30 -42.01
C SER A 2 -16.47 -51.92 -41.06
N LYS A 3 -16.21 -51.15 -40.00
CA LYS A 3 -16.45 -49.68 -39.86
C LYS A 3 -16.80 -49.51 -38.37
N THR A 4 -16.51 -48.48 -37.60
CA THR A 4 -15.98 -47.13 -37.80
C THR A 4 -15.55 -46.64 -36.41
N ARG A 5 -14.39 -46.02 -36.34
CA ARG A 5 -13.93 -45.19 -35.23
C ARG A 5 -14.85 -43.97 -35.16
N LEU A 6 -15.53 -43.73 -34.05
CA LEU A 6 -16.19 -42.45 -33.80
C LEU A 6 -15.27 -41.64 -32.88
N ASP A 7 -14.43 -40.85 -33.53
CA ASP A 7 -13.88 -39.61 -32.99
C ASP A 7 -15.03 -38.61 -32.85
N THR A 8 -15.25 -38.10 -31.64
CA THR A 8 -15.78 -36.74 -31.46
C THR A 8 -15.13 -36.17 -30.21
N PRO A 9 -14.31 -35.11 -30.32
CA PRO A 9 -13.72 -34.44 -29.17
C PRO A 9 -14.83 -33.83 -28.32
N LEU A 10 -14.74 -33.98 -27.00
CA LEU A 10 -15.48 -33.12 -26.09
C LEU A 10 -14.92 -31.71 -26.26
N GLU A 11 -15.57 -30.89 -27.08
CA GLU A 11 -15.39 -29.44 -27.07
C GLU A 11 -15.60 -28.97 -25.62
N PRO A 12 -14.59 -28.39 -24.94
CA PRO A 12 -14.84 -27.78 -23.65
C PRO A 12 -15.77 -26.59 -23.89
N LEU A 13 -16.93 -26.66 -23.21
CA LEU A 13 -17.97 -25.63 -23.18
C LEU A 13 -17.34 -24.24 -23.18
N SER A 14 -17.54 -23.56 -24.31
CA SER A 14 -17.50 -22.14 -24.51
C SER A 14 -17.44 -21.32 -23.21
N ALA A 15 -16.29 -20.66 -23.02
CA ALA A 15 -16.20 -19.26 -22.63
C ALA A 15 -17.33 -18.77 -21.71
N ILE A 16 -17.26 -19.15 -20.44
CA ILE A 16 -17.84 -18.30 -19.40
C ILE A 16 -16.86 -17.13 -19.28
N HIS A 17 -17.24 -16.01 -19.88
CA HIS A 17 -16.65 -14.70 -19.66
C HIS A 17 -16.33 -14.55 -18.17
N GLU A 18 -15.04 -14.55 -17.84
CA GLU A 18 -14.55 -14.21 -16.52
C GLU A 18 -15.17 -12.85 -16.14
N PRO A 19 -15.84 -12.71 -14.99
CA PRO A 19 -15.68 -11.45 -14.29
C PRO A 19 -14.22 -11.45 -13.84
N SER A 20 -13.35 -10.86 -14.66
CA SER A 20 -12.02 -10.44 -14.21
C SER A 20 -12.23 -9.77 -12.86
N LEU A 21 -11.70 -10.36 -11.80
CA LEU A 21 -11.74 -9.77 -10.47
C LEU A 21 -11.28 -8.31 -10.61
N PRO A 22 -11.98 -7.34 -9.98
CA PRO A 22 -11.66 -5.94 -10.12
C PRO A 22 -10.17 -5.76 -9.90
N THR A 23 -9.50 -5.29 -10.95
CA THR A 23 -8.08 -5.01 -10.97
C THR A 23 -7.84 -3.96 -9.90
N ASP A 24 -6.95 -4.27 -8.97
CA ASP A 24 -6.65 -3.52 -7.76
C ASP A 24 -6.14 -2.10 -8.07
N SER A 25 -7.04 -1.14 -8.38
CA SER A 25 -6.68 0.21 -8.82
C SER A 25 -7.79 1.28 -8.71
N MET A 26 -8.74 1.17 -7.77
CA MET A 26 -9.84 2.17 -7.63
C MET A 26 -10.31 2.46 -6.20
N ASN A 27 -9.52 2.17 -5.16
CA ASN A 27 -9.90 2.56 -3.79
C ASN A 27 -9.28 3.92 -3.42
N GLY A 28 -10.15 4.86 -3.03
CA GLY A 28 -9.76 6.17 -2.51
C GLY A 28 -8.97 6.09 -1.19
N PRO A 29 -8.69 7.23 -0.52
CA PRO A 29 -7.98 7.23 0.75
C PRO A 29 -8.70 6.36 1.80
N LEU A 30 -7.96 5.49 2.49
CA LEU A 30 -8.48 4.59 3.53
C LEU A 30 -8.83 5.34 4.83
N PHE A 31 -8.22 6.50 5.06
CA PHE A 31 -8.41 7.32 6.25
C PHE A 31 -8.04 8.78 5.94
N PRO A 32 -8.50 9.77 6.74
CA PRO A 32 -8.03 11.15 6.62
C PRO A 32 -6.61 11.29 7.16
N LEU A 33 -5.77 12.10 6.49
CA LEU A 33 -4.41 12.41 6.94
C LEU A 33 -4.34 13.51 8.02
N GLY A 34 -5.47 14.17 8.31
CA GLY A 34 -5.49 15.29 9.25
C GLY A 34 -4.50 16.40 8.86
N ARG A 35 -3.81 16.97 9.85
CA ARG A 35 -2.75 17.97 9.65
C ARG A 35 -1.45 17.28 9.27
N LEU A 36 -0.87 17.70 8.15
CA LEU A 36 0.44 17.24 7.72
C LEU A 36 1.56 17.99 8.44
N MET A 37 2.52 17.24 8.97
CA MET A 37 3.73 17.71 9.61
C MET A 37 4.94 16.98 9.03
N ALA A 38 6.12 17.58 9.14
CA ALA A 38 7.37 16.92 8.84
C ALA A 38 8.47 17.41 9.78
N THR A 39 9.40 16.54 10.16
CA THR A 39 10.61 16.98 10.86
C THR A 39 11.55 17.69 9.88
N PRO A 40 12.34 18.69 10.35
CA PRO A 40 13.30 19.36 9.47
C PRO A 40 14.31 18.39 8.83
N SER A 41 14.78 17.39 9.59
CA SER A 41 15.70 16.36 9.10
C SER A 41 15.08 15.55 7.96
N ALA A 42 13.84 15.08 8.12
CA ALA A 42 13.17 14.30 7.08
C ALA A 42 12.94 15.10 5.80
N LEU A 43 12.55 16.38 5.91
CA LEU A 43 12.36 17.23 4.74
C LEU A 43 13.67 17.45 3.98
N ALA A 44 14.75 17.75 4.70
CA ALA A 44 16.07 17.93 4.10
C ALA A 44 16.59 16.65 3.41
N THR A 45 16.38 15.50 4.05
CA THR A 45 16.73 14.19 3.48
C THR A 45 15.92 13.88 2.22
N LEU A 46 14.61 14.09 2.23
CA LEU A 46 13.76 13.87 1.06
C LEU A 46 14.18 14.77 -0.11
N GLU A 47 14.47 16.05 0.17
CA GLU A 47 14.97 17.00 -0.82
C GLU A 47 16.32 16.56 -1.41
N SER A 48 17.29 16.17 -0.58
CA SER A 48 18.62 15.75 -1.05
C SER A 48 18.58 14.49 -1.92
N HIS A 49 17.57 13.63 -1.72
CA HIS A 49 17.36 12.42 -2.52
C HIS A 49 16.34 12.60 -3.66
N GLY A 50 15.80 13.81 -3.86
CA GLY A 50 14.82 14.09 -4.91
C GLY A 50 13.51 13.33 -4.75
N VAL A 51 13.12 13.00 -3.51
CA VAL A 51 11.90 12.26 -3.20
C VAL A 51 10.80 13.22 -2.79
N ASP A 52 9.66 13.18 -3.49
CA ASP A 52 8.49 13.97 -3.12
C ASP A 52 7.76 13.36 -1.92
N SER A 53 7.69 14.11 -0.81
CA SER A 53 6.94 13.72 0.40
C SER A 53 5.47 13.42 0.12
N LEU A 54 4.84 14.12 -0.84
CA LEU A 54 3.43 13.92 -1.17
C LEU A 54 3.20 12.54 -1.79
N SER A 55 4.15 12.04 -2.60
CA SER A 55 4.09 10.69 -3.15
C SER A 55 4.06 9.61 -2.06
N LEU A 56 4.83 9.79 -0.98
CA LEU A 56 4.85 8.86 0.15
C LEU A 56 3.55 8.94 0.97
N LEU A 57 3.03 10.14 1.21
CA LEU A 57 1.73 10.35 1.86
C LEU A 57 0.57 9.72 1.07
N GLN A 58 0.61 9.83 -0.26
CA GLN A 58 -0.38 9.21 -1.15
C GLN A 58 -0.37 7.69 -1.10
N ARG A 59 0.82 7.08 -0.90
CA ARG A 59 0.97 5.64 -0.68
C ARG A 59 0.43 5.25 0.69
N HIS A 60 0.83 5.98 1.74
CA HIS A 60 0.42 5.75 3.12
C HIS A 60 -1.11 5.68 3.27
N VAL A 61 -1.80 6.69 2.71
CA VAL A 61 -3.26 6.77 2.80
C VAL A 61 -4.00 5.72 1.98
N ARG A 62 -3.34 5.09 1.00
CA ARG A 62 -3.91 4.04 0.15
C ARG A 62 -3.60 2.63 0.66
N GLY A 63 -2.87 2.50 1.77
CA GLY A 63 -2.51 1.20 2.33
C GLY A 63 -1.22 0.62 1.77
N ASP A 64 -0.49 1.34 0.92
CA ASP A 64 0.89 1.00 0.59
C ASP A 64 1.80 1.55 1.68
N TRP A 65 2.09 0.71 2.67
CA TRP A 65 2.85 1.08 3.86
C TRP A 65 4.36 0.83 3.73
N GLY A 66 4.82 0.46 2.53
CA GLY A 66 6.23 0.27 2.21
C GLY A 66 6.87 -0.97 2.86
N ASP A 67 8.09 -0.78 3.36
CA ASP A 67 8.99 -1.76 3.96
C ASP A 67 8.59 -2.07 5.41
N LEU A 68 7.43 -2.72 5.57
CA LEU A 68 6.92 -3.27 6.83
C LEU A 68 6.87 -4.80 6.78
N THR A 69 6.98 -5.43 7.95
CA THR A 69 6.76 -6.87 8.09
C THR A 69 5.28 -7.21 7.89
N THR A 70 4.98 -8.49 7.65
CA THR A 70 3.59 -8.97 7.55
C THR A 70 2.81 -8.63 8.84
N GLU A 71 3.45 -8.79 9.99
CA GLU A 71 2.89 -8.49 11.30
C GLU A 71 2.55 -7.01 11.46
N ASP A 72 3.44 -6.11 11.03
CA ASP A 72 3.22 -4.66 11.10
C ASP A 72 2.13 -4.20 10.12
N ILE A 73 2.05 -4.82 8.95
CA ILE A 73 0.95 -4.60 7.99
C ILE A 73 -0.38 -5.03 8.62
N GLU A 74 -0.44 -6.18 9.28
CA GLU A 74 -1.66 -6.61 9.99
C GLU A 74 -1.99 -5.71 11.18
N ALA A 75 -0.98 -5.19 11.89
CA ALA A 75 -1.17 -4.20 12.94
C ALA A 75 -1.82 -2.91 12.38
N ASN A 76 -1.39 -2.42 11.22
CA ASN A 76 -2.05 -1.30 10.55
C ASN A 76 -3.49 -1.64 10.13
N ARG A 77 -3.75 -2.84 9.60
CA ARG A 77 -5.11 -3.27 9.25
C ARG A 77 -6.04 -3.31 10.48
N LEU A 78 -5.53 -3.76 11.61
CA LEU A 78 -6.25 -3.71 12.88
C LEU A 78 -6.45 -2.26 13.33
N ALA A 79 -5.41 -1.43 13.27
CA ALA A 79 -5.44 -0.03 13.64
C ALA A 79 -6.47 0.79 12.85
N LEU A 80 -6.73 0.45 11.59
CA LEU A 80 -7.80 1.05 10.78
C LEU A 80 -9.19 0.76 11.36
N ARG A 81 -9.42 -0.41 11.95
CA ARG A 81 -10.71 -0.81 12.53
C ARG A 81 -10.89 -0.32 13.96
N GLU A 82 -9.83 -0.43 14.76
CA GLU A 82 -9.88 -0.22 16.21
C GLU A 82 -9.44 1.21 16.62
N GLY A 83 -8.97 2.03 15.67
CA GLY A 83 -8.58 3.41 15.95
C GLY A 83 -7.21 3.55 16.63
N PHE A 84 -6.23 2.71 16.27
CA PHE A 84 -4.84 2.86 16.71
C PHE A 84 -4.01 3.69 15.72
N ARG A 85 -2.80 4.08 16.13
CA ARG A 85 -1.84 4.76 15.27
C ARG A 85 -1.44 3.90 14.07
N LEU A 86 -1.20 4.53 12.93
CA LEU A 86 -0.70 3.89 11.71
C LEU A 86 0.75 4.24 11.47
N LEU A 87 1.51 3.31 10.91
CA LEU A 87 2.91 3.49 10.53
C LEU A 87 3.13 3.11 9.07
N SER A 88 4.02 3.82 8.39
CA SER A 88 4.63 3.35 7.15
C SER A 88 6.12 3.61 7.19
N SER A 89 6.87 2.74 6.52
CA SER A 89 8.32 2.80 6.44
C SER A 89 8.71 2.74 4.97
N TYR A 90 9.29 3.80 4.43
CA TYR A 90 9.74 3.84 3.05
C TYR A 90 11.26 3.87 3.01
N ARG A 91 11.84 2.94 2.25
CA ARG A 91 13.27 2.95 1.96
C ARG A 91 13.49 3.77 0.69
N ILE A 92 14.25 4.84 0.80
CA ILE A 92 14.68 5.66 -0.33
C ILE A 92 16.08 5.21 -0.79
N THR A 93 16.67 5.92 -1.74
CA THR A 93 18.04 5.65 -2.21
C THR A 93 19.04 5.62 -1.06
N ASP A 94 20.14 4.88 -1.24
CA ASP A 94 21.20 4.67 -0.24
C ASP A 94 20.73 3.98 1.05
N GLY A 95 19.51 3.44 1.04
CA GLY A 95 18.96 2.65 2.14
C GLY A 95 18.44 3.44 3.33
N VAL A 96 18.37 4.77 3.19
CA VAL A 96 17.76 5.64 4.19
C VAL A 96 16.28 5.30 4.35
N LYS A 97 15.80 5.28 5.60
CA LYS A 97 14.40 5.03 5.92
C LYS A 97 13.71 6.33 6.28
N VAL A 98 12.49 6.50 5.77
CA VAL A 98 11.59 7.58 6.14
C VAL A 98 10.32 6.96 6.67
N TRP A 99 9.88 7.42 7.84
CA TRP A 99 8.62 7.00 8.45
C TRP A 99 7.52 8.01 8.16
N ILE A 100 6.30 7.49 8.04
CA ILE A 100 5.07 8.27 8.06
C ILE A 100 4.19 7.70 9.15
N ILE A 101 3.82 8.53 10.12
CA ILE A 101 3.00 8.14 11.27
C ILE A 101 1.72 8.96 11.25
N THR A 102 0.57 8.29 11.33
CA THR A 102 -0.73 8.94 11.53
C THR A 102 -1.26 8.60 12.91
N GLU A 103 -1.55 9.61 13.72
CA GLU A 103 -2.04 9.45 15.10
C GLU A 103 -3.37 8.68 15.17
N ALA A 104 -3.64 8.10 16.34
CA ALA A 104 -4.80 7.24 16.59
C ALA A 104 -6.14 7.92 16.22
N ASP A 105 -6.27 9.19 16.52
CA ASP A 105 -7.45 10.02 16.22
C ASP A 105 -7.46 10.60 14.78
N ARG A 106 -6.45 10.27 13.97
CA ARG A 106 -6.25 10.77 12.60
C ARG A 106 -6.14 12.30 12.51
N SER A 107 -5.81 12.97 13.62
CA SER A 107 -5.70 14.44 13.66
C SER A 107 -4.43 14.96 13.00
N VAL A 108 -3.34 14.17 13.02
CA VAL A 108 -2.03 14.54 12.53
C VAL A 108 -1.37 13.36 11.80
N THR A 109 -0.74 13.64 10.67
CA THR A 109 0.21 12.75 10.00
C THR A 109 1.57 13.44 9.93
N THR A 110 2.61 12.78 10.44
CA THR A 110 3.98 13.29 10.48
C THR A 110 4.90 12.46 9.60
N VAL A 111 5.69 13.13 8.76
CA VAL A 111 6.83 12.55 8.03
C VAL A 111 8.10 12.78 8.84
N LEU A 112 8.83 11.73 9.17
CA LEU A 112 10.00 11.81 10.06
C LEU A 112 11.04 10.75 9.72
N LEU A 113 12.29 10.96 10.14
CA LEU A 113 13.28 9.89 10.14
C LEU A 113 13.07 9.00 11.39
N PRO A 114 13.47 7.72 11.35
CA PRO A 114 13.43 6.85 12.54
C PRO A 114 14.18 7.45 13.74
N GLU A 115 15.24 8.23 13.50
CA GLU A 115 16.07 8.85 14.54
C GLU A 115 15.44 10.10 15.16
N ASP A 116 14.42 10.68 14.53
CA ASP A 116 13.68 11.83 15.07
C ASP A 116 12.52 11.42 16.00
N TYR A 117 12.26 10.11 16.14
CA TYR A 117 11.18 9.53 16.96
C TYR A 117 11.69 9.04 18.32
#